data_AF-A0A7X9EBL9-F1
#
_entry.id   AF-A0A7X9EBL9-F1
#
_cell.length_a   1.000
_cell.length_b   1.000
_cell.length_c   1.000
_cell.angle_alpha   90.00
_cell.angle_beta   90.00
_cell.angle_gamma   90.00
#
_symmetry.space_group_name_H-M   'P 1'
#
loop_
_entity.id
_entity.type
_entity.pdbx_description
1 polymer ?
#
loop_
_entity_poly.entity_id
_entity_poly.type
_entity_poly.pdbx_seq_one_letter_code
_entity_poly.pdbx_strand_id
1 'polypeptide(L)'
;SKISFIRIGIDIKFFKKVKGVKNCEEKINDFESEIKELVGTYFQNVAIEEVKDSAFKIKAKEELKTQINDLLNSSEKIYSEIVYDIVFYDWFYQ
;
A
#
# COMPACT_ATOMS: atom_id res chain seq x y z
N SER A 1 29.07 4.60 11.98
CA SER A 1 28.31 3.95 10.91
C SER A 1 27.24 4.88 10.39
N LYS A 2 27.10 5.05 9.07
CA LYS A 2 25.90 5.68 8.52
C LYS A 2 24.74 4.71 8.74
N ILE A 3 23.73 5.15 9.50
CA ILE A 3 22.46 4.42 9.61
C ILE A 3 21.72 4.70 8.31
N SER A 4 21.32 3.64 7.61
CA SER A 4 20.43 3.79 6.47
C SER A 4 18.99 3.67 6.91
N PHE A 5 18.15 4.58 6.43
CA PHE A 5 16.72 4.52 6.71
C PHE A 5 15.91 4.92 5.49
N ILE A 6 14.72 4.33 5.41
CA ILE A 6 13.74 4.59 4.36
C ILE A 6 12.51 5.19 5.07
N ARG A 7 12.03 6.33 4.59
CA ARG A 7 10.81 6.98 5.06
C ARG A 7 9.87 7.15 3.87
N ILE A 8 8.69 6.57 3.99
CA ILE A 8 7.67 6.54 2.94
C ILE A 8 6.39 7.11 3.49
N GLY A 9 5.79 8.04 2.75
CA GLY A 9 4.45 8.55 2.99
C GLY A 9 3.54 8.11 1.85
N ILE A 10 2.43 7.43 2.17
CA ILE A 10 1.46 6.94 1.19
C ILE A 10 0.08 7.57 1.36
N ASP A 11 -0.52 7.86 0.23
CA ASP A 11 -1.93 8.17 0.06
C ASP A 11 -2.59 6.99 -0.67
N ILE A 12 -3.68 6.46 -0.11
CA ILE A 12 -4.47 5.41 -0.74
C ILE A 12 -5.64 6.06 -1.47
N LYS A 13 -5.75 5.83 -2.78
CA LYS A 13 -6.89 6.30 -3.58
C LYS A 13 -7.83 5.14 -3.83
N PHE A 14 -9.08 5.29 -3.39
CA PHE A 14 -10.07 4.23 -3.39
C PHE A 14 -11.41 4.71 -3.94
N PHE A 15 -12.19 3.78 -4.48
CA PHE A 15 -13.56 4.06 -4.92
C PHE A 15 -14.47 4.22 -3.71
N LYS A 16 -15.35 5.23 -3.71
CA LYS A 16 -16.32 5.43 -2.62
C LYS A 16 -17.28 4.25 -2.47
N LYS A 17 -17.60 3.56 -3.58
CA LYS A 17 -18.51 2.42 -3.63
C LYS A 17 -18.05 1.44 -4.69
N VAL A 18 -18.05 0.15 -4.35
CA VAL A 18 -17.86 -0.96 -5.29
C VAL A 18 -18.91 -2.04 -5.02
N LYS A 19 -19.20 -2.89 -6.01
CA LYS A 19 -20.22 -3.92 -5.89
C LYS A 19 -19.83 -4.92 -4.79
N GLY A 20 -20.71 -5.21 -3.84
CA GLY A 20 -20.44 -6.18 -2.79
C GLY A 20 -19.77 -5.60 -1.54
N VAL A 21 -19.28 -4.35 -1.58
CA VAL A 21 -18.75 -3.64 -0.41
C VAL A 21 -19.71 -2.54 0.00
N LYS A 22 -20.24 -2.61 1.22
CA LYS A 22 -21.24 -1.66 1.73
C LYS A 22 -20.69 -0.24 1.83
N ASN A 23 -19.49 -0.10 2.38
CA ASN A 23 -18.81 1.18 2.59
C ASN A 23 -17.30 0.97 2.46
N CYS A 24 -16.68 1.56 1.43
CA CYS A 24 -15.26 1.39 1.19
C CYS A 24 -14.38 2.19 2.17
N GLU A 25 -14.85 3.33 2.64
CA GLU A 25 -14.10 4.19 3.57
C GLU A 25 -14.00 3.53 4.96
N GLU A 26 -15.14 3.08 5.49
CA GLU A 26 -15.21 2.31 6.74
C GLU A 26 -14.31 1.08 6.66
N LYS A 27 -14.38 0.35 5.54
CA LYS A 27 -13.55 -0.82 5.31
C LYS A 27 -12.04 -0.51 5.27
N ILE A 28 -11.62 0.60 4.68
CA ILE A 28 -10.22 1.02 4.71
C ILE A 28 -9.78 1.36 6.14
N ASN A 29 -10.64 2.04 6.90
CA ASN A 29 -10.35 2.41 8.29
C ASN A 29 -10.28 1.18 9.20
N ASP A 30 -11.13 0.17 8.99
CA ASP A 30 -11.12 -1.07 9.77
C ASP A 30 -9.83 -1.87 9.61
N PHE A 31 -9.14 -1.73 8.46
CA PHE A 31 -7.87 -2.39 8.14
C PHE A 31 -6.66 -1.44 8.20
N GLU A 32 -6.81 -0.25 8.77
CA GLU A 32 -5.76 0.78 8.73
C GLU A 32 -4.43 0.29 9.34
N SER A 33 -4.51 -0.49 10.42
CA SER A 33 -3.32 -1.00 11.11
C SER A 33 -2.59 -2.07 10.29
N GLU A 34 -3.35 -2.99 9.70
CA GLU A 34 -2.88 -4.07 8.86
C GLU A 34 -2.27 -3.53 7.56
N ILE A 35 -2.86 -2.47 6.98
CA ILE A 35 -2.30 -1.77 5.83
C ILE A 35 -0.94 -1.15 6.19
N LYS A 36 -0.83 -0.47 7.35
CA LYS A 36 0.44 0.11 7.81
C LYS A 36 1.50 -0.95 8.05
N GLU A 37 1.13 -2.08 8.66
CA GLU A 37 2.02 -3.22 8.87
C GLU A 37 2.48 -3.83 7.54
N LEU A 38 1.57 -4.01 6.58
CA LEU A 38 1.86 -4.53 5.25
C LEU A 38 2.86 -3.64 4.52
N VAL A 39 2.64 -2.33 4.52
CA VAL A 39 3.56 -1.35 3.89
C VAL A 39 4.91 -1.35 4.59
N GLY A 40 4.93 -1.37 5.93
CA GLY A 40 6.17 -1.46 6.70
C GLY A 40 6.97 -2.73 6.37
N THR A 41 6.28 -3.88 6.35
CA THR A 41 6.88 -5.18 6.03
C THR A 41 7.38 -5.23 4.59
N TYR A 42 6.66 -4.63 3.65
CA TYR A 42 7.10 -4.51 2.26
C TYR A 42 8.48 -3.84 2.18
N PHE A 43 8.64 -2.66 2.79
CA PHE A 43 9.90 -1.92 2.74
C PHE A 43 11.00 -2.45 3.67
N GLN A 44 10.67 -3.26 4.68
CA GLN A 44 11.68 -3.96 5.50
C GLN A 44 12.50 -4.97 4.67
N ASN A 45 11.90 -5.53 3.62
CA ASN A 45 12.53 -6.53 2.77
C ASN A 45 13.27 -5.94 1.55
N VAL A 46 13.38 -4.62 1.47
CA VAL A 46 13.91 -3.91 0.29
C VAL A 46 15.26 -3.29 0.60
N ALA A 47 16.24 -3.47 -0.28
CA ALA A 47 17.54 -2.83 -0.14
C ALA A 47 17.46 -1.34 -0.52
N ILE A 48 18.25 -0.49 0.15
CA ILE A 48 18.28 0.95 -0.15
C ILE A 48 18.68 1.26 -1.61
N GLU A 49 19.48 0.39 -2.24
CA GLU A 49 19.85 0.53 -3.64
C GLU A 49 18.67 0.31 -4.60
N GLU A 50 17.72 -0.55 -4.23
CA GLU A 50 16.48 -0.75 -5.01
C GLU A 50 15.57 0.47 -4.88
N VAL A 51 15.47 1.09 -3.70
CA VAL A 51 14.65 2.30 -3.46
C VAL A 51 15.12 3.50 -4.30
N LYS A 52 16.41 3.53 -4.69
CA LYS A 52 16.97 4.56 -5.58
C LYS A 52 16.54 4.38 -7.04
N ASP A 53 16.10 3.18 -7.42
CA ASP A 53 15.63 2.92 -8.77
C ASP A 53 14.18 3.41 -8.94
N SER A 54 13.97 4.32 -9.88
CA SER A 54 12.63 4.81 -10.23
C SER A 54 11.69 3.70 -10.72
N ALA A 55 12.22 2.64 -11.34
CA ALA A 55 11.42 1.49 -11.76
C ALA A 55 10.88 0.71 -10.56
N PHE A 56 11.65 0.64 -9.47
CA PHE A 56 11.20 0.03 -8.22
C PHE A 56 10.00 0.78 -7.64
N LYS A 57 9.99 2.11 -7.69
CA LYS A 57 8.84 2.92 -7.22
C LYS A 57 7.54 2.59 -7.96
N ILE A 58 7.61 2.37 -9.27
CA ILE A 58 6.44 1.98 -10.09
C ILE A 58 5.99 0.57 -9.72
N LYS A 59 6.94 -0.36 -9.58
CA LYS A 59 6.66 -1.73 -9.15
C LYS A 59 6.01 -1.78 -7.77
N ALA A 60 6.57 -1.07 -6.79
CA ALA A 60 6.06 -0.99 -5.43
C ALA A 60 4.63 -0.45 -5.37
N LYS A 61 4.31 0.53 -6.22
CA LYS A 61 2.96 1.09 -6.34
C LYS A 61 1.94 0.02 -6.75
N GLU A 62 2.26 -0.75 -7.79
CA GLU A 62 1.38 -1.83 -8.29
C GLU A 62 1.28 -2.99 -7.27
N GLU A 63 2.41 -3.42 -6.70
CA GLU A 63 2.44 -4.51 -5.73
C GLU A 63 1.68 -4.18 -4.45
N LEU A 64 1.85 -2.96 -3.91
CA LEU A 64 1.09 -2.53 -2.73
C LEU A 64 -0.39 -2.37 -3.05
N LYS A 65 -0.76 -1.84 -4.22
CA LYS A 65 -2.17 -1.77 -4.63
C LYS A 65 -2.81 -3.16 -4.65
N THR A 66 -2.14 -4.16 -5.23
CA THR A 66 -2.63 -5.54 -5.26
C THR A 66 -2.74 -6.12 -3.86
N GLN A 67 -1.66 -6.05 -3.07
CA GLN A 67 -1.64 -6.62 -1.72
C GLN A 67 -2.66 -5.98 -0.78
N ILE A 68 -2.89 -4.66 -0.88
CA ILE A 68 -3.91 -3.97 -0.09
C ILE A 68 -5.31 -4.41 -0.54
N ASN A 69 -5.58 -4.52 -1.85
CA ASN A 69 -6.86 -5.05 -2.29
C ASN A 69 -7.08 -6.49 -1.82
N ASP A 70 -6.07 -7.34 -1.88
CA ASP A 70 -6.16 -8.72 -1.41
C ASP A 70 -6.45 -8.77 0.09
N LEU A 71 -5.78 -7.95 0.89
CA LEU A 71 -6.04 -7.78 2.32
C LEU A 71 -7.49 -7.38 2.58
N LEU A 72 -7.98 -6.33 1.90
CA LEU A 72 -9.34 -5.85 2.06
C LEU A 72 -10.36 -6.90 1.64
N ASN A 73 -10.07 -7.72 0.64
CA ASN A 73 -11.00 -8.76 0.18
C ASN A 73 -10.89 -10.08 0.95
N SER A 74 -9.96 -10.22 1.90
CA SER A 74 -9.71 -11.47 2.64
C SER A 74 -10.93 -12.03 3.39
N SER A 75 -11.84 -11.16 3.84
CA SER A 75 -13.08 -11.52 4.54
C SER A 75 -14.31 -11.54 3.64
N GLU A 76 -14.17 -11.27 2.34
CA GLU A 76 -15.30 -11.10 1.42
C GLU A 76 -15.57 -12.32 0.56
N LYS A 77 -16.83 -12.48 0.17
CA LYS A 77 -17.25 -13.55 -0.75
C LYS A 77 -16.95 -13.23 -2.22
N ILE A 78 -16.80 -11.95 -2.54
CA ILE A 78 -16.60 -11.46 -3.91
C ILE A 78 -15.43 -10.49 -3.89
N TYR A 79 -14.43 -10.75 -4.72
CA TYR A 79 -13.33 -9.83 -4.91
C TYR A 79 -13.80 -8.55 -5.62
N SER A 80 -13.46 -7.40 -5.06
CA SER A 80 -13.66 -6.10 -5.67
C SER A 80 -12.40 -5.25 -5.56
N GLU A 81 -11.99 -4.62 -6.65
CA GLU A 81 -10.91 -3.64 -6.64
C GLU A 81 -11.41 -2.35 -5.94
N ILE A 82 -11.08 -2.20 -4.66
CA ILE A 82 -11.44 -1.07 -3.81
C ILE A 82 -10.43 0.08 -3.99
N VAL A 83 -9.14 -0.27 -3.94
CA VAL A 83 -8.03 0.67 -4.11
C VAL A 83 -7.62 0.66 -5.58
N TYR A 84 -7.68 1.82 -6.24
CA TYR A 84 -7.28 1.95 -7.64
C TYR A 84 -5.92 2.60 -7.82
N ASP A 85 -5.40 3.28 -6.80
CA ASP A 85 -4.08 3.90 -6.87
C ASP A 85 -3.40 4.04 -5.51
N ILE A 86 -2.07 3.97 -5.52
CA ILE A 86 -1.21 4.33 -4.38
C ILE A 86 -0.35 5.52 -4.79
N VAL A 87 -0.32 6.56 -3.97
CA VAL A 87 0.47 7.77 -4.22
C VAL A 87 1.51 7.92 -3.12
N PHE A 88 2.79 7.83 -3.50
CA PHE A 88 3.90 8.12 -2.60
C PHE A 88 4.12 9.64 -2.53
N TYR A 89 3.58 10.30 -1.51
CA TYR A 89 3.78 11.75 -1.30
C TYR A 89 5.11 12.07 -0.61
N ASP A 90 5.71 11.09 0.08
CA ASP A 90 7.07 11.17 0.62
C ASP A 90 7.84 9.90 0.23
N TRP A 91 9.06 10.09 -0.27
CA TRP A 91 9.96 9.02 -0.71
C TRP A 91 11.39 9.45 -0.38
N PHE A 92 11.78 9.22 0.86
CA PHE A 92 13.04 9.68 1.41
C PHE A 92 13.91 8.51 1.84
N TYR A 93 15.20 8.58 1.55
CA TYR A 93 16.19 7.58 1.93
C TYR A 93 17.54 8.26 2.24
N GLN A 94 18.32 7.69 3.16
CA GLN A 94 19.66 8.16 3.54
C GLN A 94 20.62 7.01 3.85
#